data_AF-A0A7S4NXQ4-F1
#
_entry.id   AF-A0A7S4NXQ4-F1
#
_cell.length_a   1.000
_cell.length_b   1.000
_cell.length_c   1.000
_cell.angle_alpha   90.00
_cell.angle_beta   90.00
_cell.angle_gamma   90.00
#
_symmetry.space_group_name_H-M   'P 1'
#
loop_
_entity.id
_entity.type
_entity.pdbx_description
1 polymer ?
#
loop_
_entity_poly.entity_id
_entity_poly.type
_entity_poly.pdbx_seq_one_letter_code
_entity_poly.pdbx_strand_id
1 'polypeptide(L)'
;KERKPHRKQKLEMQVVMTTATLTPQVEDAYKRLAPSAQIFDFNQKFKLPPTVKHFAYSVSNKKKQGLLNYLLKRRGSFRDHQVLVFVRTAQRADRLVEALKEEKIECAAVYKGSAARGSTIARFKEGDLRVLISTDSLS
;
A
#
# COMPACT_ATOMS: atom_id res chain seq x y z
N LYS A 1 -29.57 51.70 -24.75
CA LYS A 1 -28.49 51.07 -23.94
C LYS A 1 -28.16 49.72 -24.57
N GLU A 2 -27.19 49.67 -25.48
CA GLU A 2 -26.76 48.43 -26.14
C GLU A 2 -26.10 47.49 -25.13
N ARG A 3 -26.54 46.22 -25.13
CA ARG A 3 -25.87 45.14 -24.39
C ARG A 3 -24.63 44.74 -25.20
N LYS A 4 -23.44 45.03 -24.66
CA LYS A 4 -22.17 44.55 -25.24
C LYS A 4 -22.20 43.00 -25.29
N PRO A 5 -21.72 42.37 -26.36
CA PRO A 5 -21.72 40.92 -26.48
C PRO A 5 -20.76 40.33 -25.44
N HIS A 6 -21.23 39.38 -24.63
CA HIS A 6 -20.36 38.57 -23.78
C HIS A 6 -19.46 37.73 -24.69
N ARG A 7 -18.20 38.18 -24.86
CA ARG A 7 -17.13 37.40 -25.48
C ARG A 7 -17.00 36.11 -24.66
N LYS A 8 -17.46 34.98 -25.20
CA LYS A 8 -17.18 33.66 -24.63
C LYS A 8 -15.66 33.54 -24.47
N GLN A 9 -15.16 33.68 -23.24
CA GLN A 9 -13.77 33.38 -22.94
C GLN A 9 -13.54 31.93 -23.34
N LYS A 10 -12.57 31.71 -24.23
CA LYS A 10 -12.11 30.37 -24.56
C LYS A 10 -11.54 29.80 -23.26
N LEU A 11 -12.27 28.89 -22.63
CA LEU A 11 -11.78 28.19 -21.45
C LEU A 11 -10.57 27.39 -21.92
N GLU A 12 -9.38 27.81 -21.51
CA GLU A 12 -8.17 27.03 -21.76
C GLU A 12 -8.20 25.77 -20.90
N MET A 13 -7.85 24.64 -21.51
CA MET A 13 -7.81 23.37 -20.81
C MET A 13 -6.72 23.41 -19.74
N GLN A 14 -7.10 23.23 -18.48
CA GLN A 14 -6.16 23.03 -17.39
C GLN A 14 -5.95 21.53 -17.18
N VAL A 15 -4.70 21.09 -17.19
CA VAL A 15 -4.32 19.70 -16.93
C VAL A 15 -3.62 19.64 -15.58
N VAL A 16 -4.16 18.83 -14.66
CA VAL A 16 -3.53 18.51 -13.39
C VAL A 16 -3.08 17.05 -13.44
N MET A 17 -1.80 16.81 -13.23
CA MET A 17 -1.24 15.46 -13.11
C MET A 17 -0.85 15.20 -11.65
N THR A 18 -1.40 14.14 -11.07
CA THR A 18 -1.05 13.69 -9.72
C THR A 18 -0.29 12.38 -9.79
N THR A 19 0.91 12.32 -9.20
CA THR A 19 1.68 11.09 -9.09
C THR A 19 2.15 10.89 -7.65
N ALA A 20 2.17 9.63 -7.20
CA ALA A 20 2.74 9.25 -5.91
C ALA A 20 4.27 9.06 -5.97
N THR A 21 4.82 8.91 -7.17
CA THR A 21 6.25 8.66 -7.41
C THR A 21 6.76 9.45 -8.62
N LEU A 22 7.95 10.04 -8.49
CA LEU A 22 8.65 10.74 -9.57
C LEU A 22 9.79 9.86 -10.09
N THR A 23 9.47 8.87 -10.93
CA THR A 23 10.53 8.12 -11.63
C THR A 23 11.06 8.95 -12.80
N PRO A 24 12.30 8.72 -13.26
CA PRO A 24 12.83 9.40 -14.45
C PRO A 24 11.93 9.27 -15.68
N GLN A 25 11.23 8.14 -15.83
CA GLN A 25 10.28 7.94 -16.95
C GLN A 25 9.06 8.85 -16.86
N VAL A 26 8.51 9.04 -15.65
CA VAL A 26 7.40 9.99 -15.41
C VAL A 26 7.90 11.42 -15.64
N GLU A 27 9.14 11.70 -15.26
CA GLU A 27 9.77 13.01 -15.47
C GLU A 27 9.86 13.39 -16.95
N ASP A 28 10.38 12.47 -17.77
CA ASP A 28 10.46 12.65 -19.21
C ASP A 28 9.08 12.77 -19.86
N ALA A 29 8.10 12.01 -19.38
CA ALA A 29 6.73 12.05 -19.91
C ALA A 29 6.09 13.43 -19.69
N TYR A 30 6.15 13.99 -18.47
CA TYR A 30 5.53 15.30 -18.23
C TYR A 30 6.30 16.43 -18.91
N LYS A 31 7.65 16.37 -19.00
CA LYS A 31 8.44 17.38 -19.73
C LYS A 31 8.01 17.49 -21.20
N ARG A 32 7.56 16.39 -21.80
CA ARG A 32 7.02 16.36 -23.18
C ARG A 32 5.57 16.84 -23.25
N LEU A 33 4.74 16.44 -22.30
CA LEU A 33 3.29 16.71 -22.30
C LEU A 33 2.93 18.14 -21.86
N ALA A 34 3.66 18.71 -20.90
CA ALA A 34 3.37 20.02 -20.34
C ALA A 34 4.67 20.77 -19.96
N PRO A 35 5.42 21.30 -20.95
CA PRO A 35 6.71 21.95 -20.73
C PRO A 35 6.66 23.15 -19.77
N SER A 36 5.50 23.81 -19.66
CA SER A 36 5.27 24.98 -18.82
C SER A 36 4.54 24.66 -17.51
N ALA A 37 4.35 23.37 -17.16
CA ALA A 37 3.66 22.98 -15.94
C ALA A 37 4.40 23.43 -14.68
N GLN A 38 3.64 23.92 -13.69
CA GLN A 38 4.16 24.12 -12.34
C GLN A 38 4.24 22.78 -11.61
N ILE A 39 5.40 22.48 -11.04
CA ILE A 39 5.66 21.21 -10.35
C ILE A 39 5.64 21.48 -8.85
N PHE A 40 4.79 20.74 -8.15
CA PHE A 40 4.75 20.72 -6.69
C PHE A 40 5.26 19.36 -6.19
N ASP A 41 6.55 19.29 -5.89
CA ASP A 41 7.17 18.10 -5.31
C ASP A 41 7.29 18.25 -3.79
N PHE A 42 6.46 17.48 -3.09
CA PHE A 42 6.40 17.45 -1.62
C PHE A 42 7.34 16.41 -1.00
N ASN A 43 8.07 15.60 -1.80
CA ASN A 43 8.99 14.58 -1.32
C ASN A 43 10.26 14.45 -2.19
N GLN A 44 10.97 15.58 -2.35
CA GLN A 44 12.16 15.78 -3.20
C GLN A 44 13.32 14.76 -3.04
N LYS A 45 13.29 13.90 -2.03
CA LYS A 45 14.40 12.97 -1.72
C LYS A 45 13.94 11.53 -1.47
N PHE A 46 12.70 11.18 -1.79
CA PHE A 46 12.13 9.87 -1.45
C PHE A 46 12.37 9.49 0.01
N LYS A 47 12.32 10.48 0.91
CA LYS A 47 12.62 10.21 2.33
C LYS A 47 11.54 9.30 2.88
N LEU A 48 11.98 8.24 3.55
CA LEU A 48 11.07 7.40 4.33
C LEU A 48 10.35 8.28 5.36
N PRO A 49 9.03 8.10 5.57
CA PRO A 49 8.33 8.84 6.60
C PRO A 49 8.99 8.61 7.96
N PRO A 50 9.25 9.67 8.75
CA PRO A 50 9.93 9.53 10.06
C PRO A 50 9.10 8.71 11.07
N THR A 51 7.81 8.49 10.77
CA THR A 51 6.88 7.69 11.57
C THR A 51 7.11 6.18 11.45
N VAL A 52 7.88 5.72 10.45
CA VAL A 52 8.14 4.30 10.24
C VAL A 52 9.45 3.89 10.93
N LYS A 53 9.34 2.97 11.90
CA LYS A 53 10.49 2.35 12.56
C LYS A 53 10.81 1.02 11.89
N HIS A 54 12.08 0.81 11.56
CA HIS A 54 12.55 -0.40 10.87
C HIS A 54 13.33 -1.30 11.83
N PHE A 55 13.05 -2.60 11.76
CA PHE A 55 13.77 -3.63 12.52
C PHE A 55 14.13 -4.78 11.60
N ALA A 56 15.32 -5.35 11.79
CA ALA A 56 15.81 -6.50 11.04
C ALA A 56 16.17 -7.63 12.01
N TYR A 57 15.64 -8.83 11.76
CA TYR A 57 15.93 -10.02 12.56
C TYR A 57 16.65 -11.05 11.69
N SER A 58 17.88 -11.41 12.06
CA SER A 58 18.60 -12.51 11.40
C SER A 58 18.10 -13.84 11.95
N VAL A 59 17.31 -14.55 11.13
CA VAL A 59 16.76 -15.86 11.49
C VAL A 59 16.80 -16.81 10.29
N SER A 60 17.00 -18.10 10.56
CA SER A 60 16.88 -19.12 9.53
C SER A 60 15.43 -19.21 9.03
N ASN A 61 15.23 -19.68 7.80
CA ASN A 61 13.89 -19.78 7.21
C ASN A 61 12.93 -20.61 8.06
N LYS A 62 13.41 -21.69 8.71
CA LYS A 62 12.61 -22.54 9.60
C LYS A 62 12.10 -21.79 10.85
N LYS A 63 12.79 -20.74 11.29
CA LYS A 63 12.45 -19.97 12.50
C LYS A 63 11.55 -18.76 12.22
N LYS A 64 11.35 -18.37 10.95
CA LYS A 64 10.54 -17.17 10.59
C LYS A 64 9.11 -17.26 11.09
N GLN A 65 8.47 -18.42 10.96
CA GLN A 65 7.10 -18.62 11.41
C GLN A 65 6.97 -18.55 12.93
N GLY A 66 7.90 -19.17 13.66
CA GLY A 66 7.95 -19.07 15.13
C GLY A 66 8.20 -17.63 15.60
N LEU A 67 9.09 -16.89 14.95
CA LEU A 67 9.32 -15.48 15.23
C LEU A 67 8.06 -14.64 15.00
N LEU A 68 7.36 -14.84 13.88
CA LEU A 68 6.11 -14.13 13.60
C LEU A 68 5.05 -14.41 14.68
N ASN A 69 4.85 -15.69 15.04
CA ASN A 69 3.91 -16.09 16.09
C ASN A 69 4.25 -15.42 17.43
N TYR A 70 5.54 -15.40 17.79
CA TYR A 70 6.02 -14.71 18.99
C TYR A 70 5.70 -13.21 18.96
N LEU A 71 6.01 -12.53 17.85
CA LEU A 71 5.76 -11.09 17.69
C LEU A 71 4.26 -10.76 17.72
N LEU A 72 3.41 -11.65 17.20
CA LEU A 72 1.96 -11.53 17.23
C LEU A 72 1.33 -11.85 18.59
N LYS A 73 2.03 -12.46 19.54
CA LYS A 73 1.47 -12.82 20.86
C LYS A 73 2.06 -12.03 22.02
N ARG A 74 3.26 -11.47 21.86
CA ARG A 74 3.99 -10.74 22.90
C ARG A 74 3.33 -9.38 23.20
N ARG A 75 3.05 -9.10 24.48
CA ARG A 75 2.63 -7.77 24.96
C ARG A 75 3.71 -6.72 24.65
N GLY A 76 3.30 -5.54 24.20
CA GLY A 76 4.22 -4.47 23.75
C GLY A 76 4.86 -4.73 22.38
N SER A 77 4.42 -5.76 21.67
CA SER A 77 4.71 -6.02 20.26
C SER A 77 3.40 -5.88 19.47
N PHE A 78 3.19 -6.67 18.42
CA PHE A 78 2.02 -6.60 17.56
C PHE A 78 0.75 -7.26 18.13
N ARG A 79 0.75 -7.75 19.38
CA ARG A 79 -0.39 -8.48 19.99
C ARG A 79 -1.74 -7.80 19.79
N ASP A 80 -1.79 -6.50 20.01
CA ASP A 80 -3.04 -5.74 20.04
C ASP A 80 -3.18 -4.81 18.82
N HIS A 81 -2.47 -5.14 17.73
CA HIS A 81 -2.45 -4.35 16.50
C HIS A 81 -2.90 -5.19 15.30
N GLN A 82 -3.44 -4.48 14.30
CA GLN A 82 -3.60 -5.04 12.97
C GLN A 82 -2.26 -5.12 12.25
N VAL A 83 -2.00 -6.24 11.59
CA VAL A 83 -0.68 -6.55 11.01
C VAL A 83 -0.81 -6.94 9.54
N LEU A 84 -0.08 -6.24 8.68
CA LEU A 84 0.09 -6.61 7.28
C LEU A 84 1.39 -7.40 7.13
N VAL A 85 1.29 -8.65 6.66
CA VAL A 85 2.42 -9.56 6.49
C VAL A 85 2.66 -9.81 5.00
N PHE A 86 3.85 -9.48 4.52
CA PHE A 86 4.22 -9.76 3.13
C PHE A 86 5.00 -11.07 3.00
N VAL A 87 4.61 -11.90 2.04
CA VAL A 87 5.27 -13.15 1.68
C VAL A 87 5.56 -13.18 0.18
N ARG A 88 6.53 -14.00 -0.23
CA ARG A 88 6.97 -14.04 -1.63
C ARG A 88 5.96 -14.67 -2.60
N THR A 89 5.12 -15.61 -2.14
CA THR A 89 4.26 -16.39 -3.03
C THR A 89 2.89 -16.64 -2.41
N ALA A 90 1.85 -16.76 -3.26
CA ALA A 90 0.48 -17.10 -2.84
C ALA A 90 0.41 -18.39 -2.01
N GLN A 91 1.11 -19.44 -2.45
CA GLN A 91 1.18 -20.70 -1.70
C GLN A 91 1.73 -20.53 -0.28
N ARG A 92 2.69 -19.62 -0.07
CA ARG A 92 3.20 -19.31 1.27
C ARG A 92 2.19 -18.49 2.08
N ALA A 93 1.39 -17.66 1.42
CA ALA A 93 0.32 -16.91 2.06
C ALA A 93 -0.74 -17.86 2.61
N ASP A 94 -1.22 -18.79 1.79
CA ASP A 94 -2.24 -19.76 2.20
C ASP A 94 -1.73 -20.66 3.34
N ARG A 95 -0.51 -21.18 3.23
CA ARG A 95 0.10 -21.97 4.32
C ARG A 95 0.22 -21.18 5.62
N LEU A 96 0.52 -19.89 5.53
CA LEU A 96 0.62 -19.03 6.70
C LEU A 96 -0.76 -18.74 7.30
N VAL A 97 -1.79 -18.56 6.48
CA VAL A 97 -3.18 -18.43 6.95
C VAL A 97 -3.57 -19.64 7.78
N GLU A 98 -3.38 -20.85 7.25
CA GLU A 98 -3.75 -22.08 7.96
C GLU A 98 -3.00 -22.22 9.29
N ALA A 99 -1.69 -21.96 9.29
CA ALA A 99 -0.91 -21.99 10.53
C ALA A 99 -1.31 -20.94 11.57
N LEU A 100 -1.74 -19.74 11.15
CA LEU A 100 -2.20 -18.71 12.09
C LEU A 100 -3.62 -18.98 12.59
N LYS A 101 -4.48 -19.61 11.78
CA LYS A 101 -5.81 -20.07 12.23
C LYS A 101 -5.71 -21.15 13.30
N GLU A 102 -4.77 -22.09 13.18
CA GLU A 102 -4.48 -23.08 14.24
C GLU A 102 -4.15 -22.41 15.58
N GLU A 103 -3.52 -21.24 15.51
CA GLU A 103 -3.16 -20.40 16.65
C GLU A 103 -4.28 -19.44 17.09
N LYS A 104 -5.49 -19.61 16.54
CA LYS A 104 -6.70 -18.79 16.81
C LYS A 104 -6.49 -17.31 16.50
N ILE A 105 -5.76 -17.00 15.44
CA ILE A 105 -5.56 -15.63 14.95
C ILE A 105 -6.45 -15.39 13.73
N GLU A 106 -7.36 -14.42 13.84
CA GLU A 106 -8.20 -13.97 12.72
C GLU A 106 -7.34 -13.39 11.59
N CYS A 107 -7.32 -14.10 10.47
CA CYS A 107 -6.46 -13.75 9.35
C CYS A 107 -7.00 -14.18 7.98
N ALA A 108 -6.52 -13.52 6.94
CA ALA A 108 -6.81 -13.89 5.55
C ALA A 108 -5.63 -13.52 4.63
N ALA A 109 -5.62 -14.10 3.43
CA ALA A 109 -4.66 -13.77 2.39
C ALA A 109 -5.31 -13.01 1.23
N VAL A 110 -4.55 -12.08 0.64
CA VAL A 110 -4.89 -11.38 -0.61
C VAL A 110 -3.70 -11.42 -1.55
N TYR A 111 -3.92 -11.83 -2.78
CA TYR A 111 -2.91 -11.85 -3.85
C TYR A 111 -3.60 -11.85 -5.21
N LYS A 112 -2.84 -11.70 -6.30
CA LYS A 112 -3.40 -11.74 -7.65
C LYS A 112 -4.18 -13.04 -7.89
N GLY A 113 -5.46 -12.92 -8.21
CA GLY A 113 -6.36 -14.06 -8.44
C GLY A 113 -7.07 -14.60 -7.19
N SER A 114 -6.85 -14.04 -6.00
CA SER A 114 -7.63 -14.40 -4.82
C SER A 114 -9.09 -13.96 -4.99
N ALA A 115 -10.04 -14.88 -4.81
CA ALA A 115 -11.46 -14.54 -4.72
C ALA A 115 -11.70 -13.60 -3.53
N ALA A 116 -12.76 -12.78 -3.59
CA ALA A 116 -13.18 -11.91 -2.48
C ALA A 116 -12.15 -10.87 -2.00
N ARG A 117 -11.16 -10.49 -2.82
CA ARG A 117 -10.14 -9.48 -2.50
C ARG A 117 -10.72 -8.19 -1.88
N GLY A 118 -11.81 -7.67 -2.46
CA GLY A 118 -12.46 -6.44 -1.99
C GLY A 118 -13.03 -6.57 -0.57
N SER A 119 -13.79 -7.63 -0.30
CA SER A 119 -14.38 -7.85 1.02
C SER A 119 -13.32 -8.22 2.07
N THR A 120 -12.28 -8.96 1.71
CA THR A 120 -11.16 -9.24 2.63
C THR A 120 -10.44 -7.97 3.05
N ILE A 121 -10.18 -7.05 2.11
CA ILE A 121 -9.57 -5.75 2.44
C ILE A 121 -10.52 -4.90 3.30
N ALA A 122 -11.82 -4.91 3.03
CA ALA A 122 -12.81 -4.21 3.84
C ALA A 122 -12.81 -4.70 5.29
N ARG A 123 -12.92 -6.02 5.49
CA ARG A 123 -12.83 -6.66 6.81
C ARG A 123 -11.53 -6.35 7.54
N PHE A 124 -10.40 -6.29 6.82
CA PHE A 124 -9.14 -5.85 7.41
C PHE A 124 -9.14 -4.36 7.77
N LYS A 125 -9.81 -3.49 7.02
CA LYS A 125 -9.92 -2.07 7.41
C LYS A 125 -10.85 -1.86 8.61
N GLU A 126 -11.88 -2.70 8.75
CA GLU A 126 -12.90 -2.61 9.81
C GLU A 126 -12.44 -3.17 11.16
N GLY A 127 -11.36 -3.97 11.19
CA GLY A 127 -10.86 -4.57 12.41
C GLY A 127 -11.18 -6.06 12.57
N ASP A 128 -12.07 -6.59 11.74
CA ASP A 128 -12.51 -7.99 11.76
C ASP A 128 -11.37 -8.98 11.55
N LEU A 129 -10.40 -8.60 10.72
CA LEU A 129 -9.17 -9.35 10.51
C LEU A 129 -8.02 -8.66 11.24
N ARG A 130 -7.38 -9.43 12.12
CA ARG A 130 -6.19 -8.95 12.82
C ARG A 130 -4.95 -9.02 11.94
N VAL A 131 -4.83 -10.05 11.11
CA VAL A 131 -3.66 -10.24 10.23
C VAL A 131 -4.09 -10.36 8.77
N LEU A 132 -3.57 -9.50 7.91
CA LEU A 132 -3.71 -9.62 6.45
C LEU A 132 -2.38 -10.07 5.86
N ILE A 133 -2.39 -11.15 5.07
CA ILE A 133 -1.20 -11.68 4.42
C ILE A 133 -1.26 -11.35 2.93
N SER A 134 -0.19 -10.82 2.37
CA SER A 134 -0.16 -10.41 0.96
C SER A 134 1.14 -10.80 0.27
N THR A 135 1.09 -10.87 -1.07
CA THR A 135 2.30 -10.80 -1.90
C THR A 135 2.70 -9.35 -2.19
N ASP A 136 3.93 -9.16 -2.66
CA ASP A 136 4.45 -7.90 -3.19
C ASP A 136 3.64 -7.35 -4.38
N SER A 137 2.92 -8.24 -5.06
CA SER A 137 2.03 -7.99 -6.19
C SER A 137 0.57 -7.84 -5.73
N LEU A 138 0.25 -6.69 -5.14
CA LEU A 138 -1.12 -6.20 -5.04
C LEU A 138 -1.57 -5.42 -6.29
N SER A 139 -0.76 -5.35 -7.35
CA SER A 139 -1.17 -4.79 -8.65
C SER A 139 -2.27 -5.63 -9.30
#